data_AF-A0A6G9SGH5-F1
#
_entry.id   AF-A0A6G9SGH5-F1
#
_cell.length_a   1.000
_cell.length_b   1.000
_cell.length_c   1.000
_cell.angle_alpha   90.00
_cell.angle_beta   90.00
_cell.angle_gamma   90.00
#
_symmetry.space_group_name_H-M   'P 1'
#
loop_
_entity.id
_entity.type
_entity.pdbx_description
1 polymer ?
#
loop_
_entity_poly.entity_id
_entity_poly.type
_entity_poly.pdbx_seq_one_letter_code
_entity_poly.pdbx_strand_id
1 'polypeptide(L)'
;MAIILEHFCTKTGKPIIVNDKPIVETIKHCLAEYFAPNATFKLGTVYPALTTEQDLQQFTEQGLKLEFAADDRFYFMDEPLREKIFDQPHFGAAYGSNMFTPCQSFKEFKNLHVLVVDASTGENGGILSPDKAIKLVGDGDGKIDVRLHEELGNAAQTPFQTRFGIKNAVWD
;
A
#
# COMPACT_ATOMS: atom_id res chain seq x y z
N MET A 1 12.20 -3.77 8.42
CA MET A 1 11.81 -2.56 9.18
C MET A 1 10.42 -2.82 9.76
N ALA A 2 9.84 -1.88 10.50
CA ALA A 2 8.48 -2.01 11.01
C ALA A 2 7.84 -0.63 11.20
N ILE A 3 6.54 -0.51 10.98
CA ILE A 3 5.73 0.64 11.43
C ILE A 3 4.93 0.26 12.67
N ILE A 4 4.64 1.26 13.49
CA ILE A 4 3.81 1.14 14.68
C ILE A 4 2.55 1.98 14.45
N LEU A 5 1.39 1.35 14.52
CA LEU A 5 0.08 2.00 14.42
C LEU A 5 -0.47 2.21 15.84
N GLU A 6 -0.60 3.46 16.28
CA GLU A 6 -1.34 3.77 17.50
C GLU A 6 -2.84 3.84 17.21
N HIS A 7 -3.65 3.11 17.97
CA HIS A 7 -5.10 3.12 17.81
C HIS A 7 -5.72 4.31 18.53
N PHE A 8 -6.68 4.98 17.89
CA PHE A 8 -7.39 6.11 18.49
C PHE A 8 -8.88 6.12 18.10
N CYS A 9 -9.69 6.77 18.94
CA CYS A 9 -11.12 6.92 18.73
C CYS A 9 -11.40 8.13 17.83
N THR A 10 -11.94 7.91 16.63
CA THR A 10 -12.26 9.00 15.67
C THR A 10 -13.31 9.98 16.17
N LYS A 11 -14.09 9.64 17.18
CA LYS A 11 -15.06 10.55 17.82
C LYS A 11 -14.42 11.54 18.78
N THR A 12 -13.33 11.15 19.43
CA THR A 12 -12.75 11.92 20.55
C THR A 12 -11.33 12.39 20.27
N GLY A 13 -10.68 11.84 19.25
CA GLY A 13 -9.25 12.05 18.96
C GLY A 13 -8.30 11.43 19.98
N LYS A 14 -8.80 10.71 20.97
CA LYS A 14 -7.98 10.17 22.06
C LYS A 14 -7.46 8.77 21.71
N PRO A 15 -6.22 8.43 22.11
CA PRO A 15 -5.71 7.07 22.04
C PRO A 15 -6.64 6.09 22.77
N ILE A 16 -6.76 4.87 22.25
CA ILE A 16 -7.48 3.80 22.94
C ILE A 16 -6.54 3.17 23.96
N ILE A 17 -6.91 3.23 25.24
CA ILE A 17 -6.10 2.79 26.37
C ILE A 17 -6.66 1.48 26.95
N VAL A 18 -5.80 0.49 27.16
CA VAL A 18 -6.11 -0.76 27.89
C VAL A 18 -5.01 -1.00 28.91
N ASN A 19 -5.38 -1.23 30.18
CA ASN A 19 -4.43 -1.39 31.30
C ASN A 19 -3.40 -0.25 31.36
N ASP A 20 -3.88 1.00 31.27
CA ASP A 20 -3.09 2.24 31.30
C ASP A 20 -2.04 2.37 30.19
N LYS A 21 -2.16 1.60 29.11
CA LYS A 21 -1.27 1.67 27.94
C LYS A 21 -2.06 1.86 26.64
N PRO A 22 -1.55 2.66 25.68
CA PRO A 22 -2.13 2.73 24.35
C PRO A 22 -2.10 1.38 23.65
N ILE A 23 -3.18 1.05 22.92
CA ILE A 23 -3.18 -0.06 21.99
C ILE A 23 -2.32 0.34 20.78
N VAL A 24 -1.35 -0.51 20.45
CA VAL A 24 -0.49 -0.36 19.28
C VAL A 24 -0.43 -1.66 18.49
N GLU A 25 -0.37 -1.56 17.16
CA GLU A 25 -0.14 -2.67 16.23
C GLU A 25 1.19 -2.47 15.53
N THR A 26 2.01 -3.52 15.42
CA THR A 26 3.27 -3.47 14.67
C THR A 26 3.13 -4.23 13.36
N ILE A 27 3.34 -3.53 12.24
CA ILE A 27 3.34 -4.14 10.90
C ILE A 27 4.76 -4.14 10.37
N LYS A 28 5.25 -5.32 9.98
CA LYS A 28 6.57 -5.51 9.38
C LYS A 28 6.43 -5.77 7.88
N HIS A 29 7.40 -5.33 7.11
CA HIS A 29 7.53 -5.66 5.68
C HIS A 29 6.27 -5.25 4.88
N CYS A 30 5.88 -3.99 4.98
CA CYS A 30 4.76 -3.42 4.23
C CYS A 30 5.25 -2.33 3.26
N LEU A 31 4.40 -1.86 2.34
CA LEU A 31 4.80 -0.77 1.45
C LEU A 31 4.80 0.58 2.18
N ALA A 32 3.91 0.79 3.16
CA ALA A 32 3.83 2.02 3.93
C ALA A 32 5.17 2.36 4.62
N GLU A 33 5.84 1.36 5.22
CA GLU A 33 7.16 1.57 5.84
C GLU A 33 8.25 1.98 4.85
N TYR A 34 8.12 1.59 3.59
CA TYR A 34 9.10 1.89 2.55
C TYR A 34 8.90 3.29 1.94
N PHE A 35 7.65 3.67 1.70
CA PHE A 35 7.33 4.95 1.08
C PHE A 35 7.31 6.13 2.05
N ALA A 36 6.98 5.88 3.33
CA ALA A 36 6.94 6.91 4.36
C ALA A 36 7.64 6.43 5.65
N PRO A 37 8.96 6.17 5.61
CA PRO A 37 9.69 5.56 6.73
C PRO A 37 9.74 6.42 8.00
N ASN A 38 9.45 7.71 7.89
CA ASN A 38 9.51 8.68 8.99
C ASN A 38 8.13 9.20 9.40
N ALA A 39 7.06 8.74 8.74
CA ALA A 39 5.71 9.20 9.07
C ALA A 39 5.23 8.64 10.41
N THR A 40 4.37 9.40 11.06
CA THR A 40 3.53 8.91 12.14
C THR A 40 2.36 8.16 11.54
N PHE A 41 2.10 6.95 12.04
CA PHE A 41 0.96 6.15 11.60
C PHE A 41 -0.03 5.94 12.75
N LYS A 42 -1.31 6.19 12.50
CA LYS A 42 -2.39 5.94 13.45
C LYS A 42 -3.54 5.16 12.80
N LEU A 43 -4.21 4.36 13.62
CA LEU A 43 -5.39 3.60 13.21
C LEU A 43 -6.64 4.15 13.89
N GLY A 44 -7.50 4.81 13.11
CA GLY A 44 -8.75 5.35 13.60
C GLY A 44 -9.83 4.27 13.68
N THR A 45 -10.46 4.12 14.84
CA THR A 45 -11.66 3.29 14.97
C THR A 45 -12.87 3.99 14.38
N VAL A 46 -13.51 3.37 13.40
CA VAL A 46 -14.77 3.82 12.83
C VAL A 46 -15.91 3.03 13.44
N TYR A 47 -16.93 3.74 13.91
CA TYR A 47 -18.12 3.15 14.49
C TYR A 47 -19.24 3.19 13.45
N PRO A 48 -19.67 2.04 12.90
CA PRO A 48 -20.73 2.01 11.90
C PRO A 48 -21.97 2.79 12.34
N ALA A 49 -22.53 3.57 11.42
CA ALA A 49 -23.66 4.50 11.64
C ALA A 49 -23.43 5.65 12.62
N LEU A 50 -22.28 5.72 13.31
CA LEU A 50 -21.98 6.79 14.27
C LEU A 50 -20.91 7.74 13.78
N THR A 51 -19.78 7.23 13.25
CA THR A 51 -18.70 8.07 12.74
C THR A 51 -19.13 8.83 11.49
N THR A 52 -18.97 10.15 11.51
CA THR A 52 -19.30 11.07 10.41
C THR A 52 -18.04 11.49 9.66
N GLU A 53 -18.19 12.11 8.49
CA GLU A 53 -17.08 12.70 7.75
C GLU A 53 -16.34 13.78 8.55
N GLN A 54 -17.08 14.63 9.28
CA GLN A 54 -16.51 15.65 10.15
C GLN A 54 -15.61 15.03 11.23
N ASP A 55 -16.05 13.90 11.80
CA ASP A 55 -15.25 13.16 12.78
C ASP A 55 -13.91 12.68 12.19
N LEU A 56 -13.85 12.40 10.88
CA LEU A 56 -12.63 11.95 10.20
C LEU A 56 -11.71 13.11 9.77
N GLN A 57 -12.25 14.31 9.56
CA GLN A 57 -11.49 15.47 9.08
C GLN A 57 -10.90 16.35 10.19
N GLN A 58 -11.47 16.28 11.41
CA GLN A 58 -11.09 17.13 12.54
C GLN A 58 -9.63 17.03 12.99
N PHE A 59 -8.90 15.99 12.57
CA PHE A 59 -7.50 15.78 12.97
C PHE A 59 -6.48 16.56 12.15
N THR A 60 -6.93 17.26 11.09
CA THR A 60 -6.05 18.05 10.22
C THR A 60 -5.29 19.12 11.00
N GLU A 61 -5.89 19.72 12.03
CA GLU A 61 -5.23 20.70 12.92
C GLU A 61 -4.10 20.09 13.75
N GLN A 62 -4.15 18.78 13.99
CA GLN A 62 -3.10 18.00 14.67
C GLN A 62 -2.06 17.48 13.68
N GLY A 63 -2.14 17.88 12.40
CA GLY A 63 -1.28 17.43 11.33
C GLY A 63 -1.61 16.04 10.79
N LEU A 64 -2.66 15.37 11.27
CA LEU A 64 -3.03 14.02 10.85
C LEU A 64 -4.19 14.05 9.85
N LYS A 65 -4.05 13.31 8.75
CA LYS A 65 -5.09 13.16 7.72
C LYS A 65 -5.39 11.69 7.48
N LEU A 66 -6.64 11.40 7.14
CA LEU A 66 -7.05 10.08 6.66
C LEU A 66 -6.50 9.89 5.24
N GLU A 67 -5.53 9.00 5.09
CA GLU A 67 -4.85 8.76 3.80
C GLU A 67 -5.33 7.47 3.12
N PHE A 68 -5.61 6.43 3.90
CA PHE A 68 -6.01 5.12 3.38
C PHE A 68 -7.11 4.48 4.21
N ALA A 69 -7.86 3.56 3.59
CA ALA A 69 -8.78 2.67 4.29
C ALA A 69 -8.66 1.22 3.77
N ALA A 70 -9.00 0.26 4.63
CA ALA A 70 -9.10 -1.15 4.28
C ALA A 70 -10.17 -1.79 5.17
N ASP A 71 -11.34 -2.11 4.61
CA ASP A 71 -12.50 -2.59 5.37
C ASP A 71 -12.87 -1.62 6.51
N ASP A 72 -12.72 -2.03 7.77
CA ASP A 72 -12.98 -1.24 8.98
C ASP A 72 -11.74 -0.49 9.51
N ARG A 73 -10.62 -0.56 8.78
CA ARG A 73 -9.33 0.02 9.18
C ARG A 73 -9.09 1.34 8.46
N PHE A 74 -8.98 2.42 9.22
CA PHE A 74 -8.80 3.78 8.69
C PHE A 74 -7.43 4.33 9.12
N TYR A 75 -6.54 4.53 8.16
CA TYR A 75 -5.14 4.87 8.40
C TYR A 75 -4.91 6.36 8.30
N PHE A 76 -4.49 6.95 9.41
CA PHE A 76 -4.17 8.36 9.53
C PHE A 76 -2.66 8.56 9.55
N MET A 77 -2.19 9.57 8.83
CA MET A 77 -0.77 9.88 8.69
C MET A 77 -0.52 11.39 8.72
N ASP A 78 0.69 11.78 9.11
CA ASP A 78 1.20 13.15 9.04
C ASP A 78 1.90 13.48 7.71
N GLU A 79 2.03 12.49 6.84
CA GLU A 79 2.49 12.64 5.46
C GLU A 79 1.35 12.39 4.46
N PRO A 80 1.25 13.19 3.37
CA PRO A 80 0.26 12.98 2.31
C PRO A 80 0.70 11.84 1.37
N LEU A 81 0.86 10.63 1.91
CA LEU A 81 1.38 9.49 1.16
C LEU A 81 0.42 9.05 0.04
N ARG A 82 -0.90 9.16 0.23
CA ARG A 82 -1.88 8.77 -0.79
C ARG A 82 -1.67 9.54 -2.08
N GLU A 83 -1.45 10.85 -1.99
CA GLU A 83 -1.25 11.73 -3.16
C GLU A 83 0.05 11.43 -3.91
N LYS A 84 1.03 10.81 -3.25
CA LYS A 84 2.28 10.36 -3.88
C LYS A 84 2.11 9.06 -4.68
N ILE A 85 1.09 8.25 -4.35
CA ILE A 85 0.91 6.90 -4.88
C ILE A 85 -0.29 6.80 -5.84
N PHE A 86 -1.37 7.51 -5.54
CA PHE A 86 -2.63 7.47 -6.29
C PHE A 86 -3.01 8.86 -6.79
N ASP A 87 -3.44 8.91 -8.05
CA ASP A 87 -3.95 10.09 -8.73
C ASP A 87 -5.34 10.52 -8.23
N GLN A 88 -6.16 9.56 -7.75
CA GLN A 88 -7.51 9.83 -7.28
C GLN A 88 -7.72 9.44 -5.80
N PRO A 89 -8.49 10.22 -5.02
CA PRO A 89 -8.71 9.95 -3.60
C PRO A 89 -9.33 8.57 -3.31
N HIS A 90 -10.28 8.13 -4.13
CA HIS A 90 -11.03 6.89 -3.89
C HIS A 90 -10.14 5.63 -3.94
N PHE A 91 -8.99 5.68 -4.64
CA PHE A 91 -8.03 4.58 -4.65
C PHE A 91 -7.35 4.36 -3.29
N GLY A 92 -7.22 5.41 -2.47
CA GLY A 92 -6.77 5.25 -1.08
C GLY A 92 -7.69 4.37 -0.24
N ALA A 93 -8.99 4.34 -0.57
CA ALA A 93 -9.97 3.47 0.07
C ALA A 93 -10.07 2.09 -0.60
N ALA A 94 -10.05 2.03 -1.93
CA ALA A 94 -10.18 0.75 -2.65
C ALA A 94 -8.93 -0.14 -2.49
N TYR A 95 -7.74 0.46 -2.40
CA TYR A 95 -6.47 -0.23 -2.43
C TYR A 95 -5.59 0.05 -1.20
N GLY A 96 -6.14 0.67 -0.15
CA GLY A 96 -5.37 1.02 1.04
C GLY A 96 -4.74 -0.20 1.73
N SER A 97 -5.39 -1.37 1.67
CA SER A 97 -4.86 -2.62 2.21
C SER A 97 -3.50 -3.02 1.60
N ASN A 98 -3.23 -2.65 0.34
CA ASN A 98 -1.96 -2.93 -0.32
C ASN A 98 -0.78 -2.26 0.37
N MET A 99 -1.00 -1.11 1.01
CA MET A 99 0.05 -0.36 1.69
C MET A 99 0.43 -0.97 3.04
N PHE A 100 -0.55 -1.56 3.74
CA PHE A 100 -0.41 -1.98 5.14
C PHE A 100 -0.43 -3.51 5.33
N THR A 101 -0.62 -4.31 4.29
CA THR A 101 -0.55 -5.77 4.41
C THR A 101 0.90 -6.20 4.73
N PRO A 102 1.14 -6.93 5.84
CA PRO A 102 2.46 -7.46 6.15
C PRO A 102 2.85 -8.57 5.16
N CYS A 103 4.09 -8.52 4.68
CA CYS A 103 4.67 -9.56 3.82
C CYS A 103 5.66 -10.44 4.60
N GLN A 104 5.95 -11.64 4.08
CA GLN A 104 6.94 -12.53 4.69
C GLN A 104 8.34 -11.90 4.69
N SER A 105 8.68 -11.18 3.62
CA SER A 105 9.94 -10.47 3.45
C SER A 105 9.74 -9.19 2.65
N PHE A 106 10.70 -8.27 2.74
CA PHE A 106 10.77 -7.06 1.94
C PHE A 106 12.13 -6.96 1.25
N LYS A 107 12.16 -6.70 -0.06
CA LYS A 107 13.38 -6.52 -0.85
C LYS A 107 13.22 -5.33 -1.80
N GLU A 108 14.23 -4.47 -1.84
CA GLU A 108 14.33 -3.38 -2.81
C GLU A 108 15.28 -3.79 -3.93
N PHE A 109 14.86 -3.58 -5.17
CA PHE A 109 15.69 -3.78 -6.36
C PHE A 109 15.83 -2.46 -7.11
N LYS A 110 17.00 -2.25 -7.72
CA LYS A 110 17.31 -1.06 -8.54
C LYS A 110 17.49 -1.48 -9.99
N ASN A 111 17.22 -0.57 -10.91
CA ASN A 111 17.35 -0.78 -12.36
C ASN A 111 16.51 -1.98 -12.87
N LEU A 112 15.32 -2.17 -12.30
CA LEU A 112 14.36 -3.12 -12.85
C LEU A 112 13.72 -2.54 -14.11
N HIS A 113 13.59 -3.38 -15.14
CA HIS A 113 12.79 -3.05 -16.32
C HIS A 113 11.37 -3.58 -16.11
N VAL A 114 10.38 -2.71 -16.27
CA VAL A 114 8.96 -3.05 -16.14
C VAL A 114 8.30 -2.87 -17.49
N LEU A 115 7.77 -3.97 -18.04
CA LEU A 115 6.92 -3.91 -19.23
C LEU A 115 5.46 -3.78 -18.79
N VAL A 116 4.85 -2.63 -19.05
CA VAL A 116 3.42 -2.42 -18.86
C VAL A 116 2.69 -2.89 -20.12
N VAL A 117 1.66 -3.70 -19.95
CA VAL A 117 0.85 -4.23 -21.05
C VAL A 117 -0.61 -3.92 -20.77
N ASP A 118 -1.30 -3.30 -21.72
CA ASP A 118 -2.75 -3.21 -21.70
C ASP A 118 -3.32 -4.63 -21.86
N ALA A 119 -3.91 -5.16 -20.79
CA ALA A 119 -4.45 -6.52 -20.77
C ALA A 119 -5.66 -6.73 -21.71
N SER A 120 -6.26 -5.65 -22.24
CA SER A 120 -7.38 -5.72 -23.19
C SER A 120 -6.91 -5.76 -24.65
N THR A 121 -5.79 -5.11 -24.96
CA THR A 121 -5.34 -4.89 -26.34
C THR A 121 -3.97 -5.51 -26.66
N GLY A 122 -3.14 -5.78 -25.64
CA GLY A 122 -1.75 -6.17 -25.77
C GLY A 122 -0.79 -5.01 -26.11
N GLU A 123 -1.27 -3.77 -26.14
CA GLU A 123 -0.45 -2.56 -26.32
C GLU A 123 0.60 -2.46 -25.20
N ASN A 124 1.83 -2.07 -25.54
CA ASN A 124 2.98 -2.12 -24.63
C ASN A 124 4.14 -1.18 -25.03
N GLY A 125 3.84 -0.09 -25.74
CA GLY A 125 4.86 0.82 -26.27
C GLY A 125 5.64 0.27 -27.47
N GLY A 126 5.16 -0.80 -28.12
CA GLY A 126 5.77 -1.36 -29.33
C GLY A 126 6.97 -2.28 -29.06
N ILE A 127 7.20 -2.69 -27.82
CA ILE A 127 8.31 -3.55 -27.41
C ILE A 127 8.10 -5.00 -27.90
N LEU A 128 6.87 -5.51 -27.81
CA LEU A 128 6.48 -6.83 -28.32
C LEU A 128 5.22 -6.72 -29.17
N SER A 129 5.02 -7.67 -30.10
CA SER A 129 3.74 -7.81 -30.81
C SER A 129 2.59 -8.01 -29.80
N PRO A 130 1.43 -7.33 -29.95
CA PRO A 130 0.33 -7.41 -29.00
C PRO A 130 -0.11 -8.84 -28.63
N ASP A 131 -0.19 -9.74 -29.62
CA ASP A 131 -0.55 -11.16 -29.44
C ASP A 131 0.38 -11.95 -28.51
N LYS A 132 1.63 -11.50 -28.36
CA LYS A 132 2.60 -12.09 -27.43
C LYS A 132 2.52 -11.42 -26.06
N ALA A 133 2.39 -10.10 -26.04
CA ALA A 133 2.38 -9.31 -24.82
C ALA A 133 1.19 -9.65 -23.93
N ILE A 134 0.00 -9.80 -24.51
CA ILE A 134 -1.23 -10.11 -23.77
C ILE A 134 -1.15 -11.45 -23.00
N LYS A 135 -0.27 -12.37 -23.41
CA LYS A 135 -0.04 -13.66 -22.73
C LYS A 135 0.84 -13.55 -21.48
N LEU A 136 1.40 -12.37 -21.22
CA LEU A 136 2.30 -12.11 -20.08
C LEU A 136 1.60 -11.48 -18.88
N VAL A 137 0.32 -11.10 -19.03
CA VAL A 137 -0.47 -10.42 -18.00
C VAL A 137 -1.85 -11.06 -17.87
N GLY A 138 -2.44 -10.89 -16.69
CA GLY A 138 -3.79 -11.32 -16.37
C GLY A 138 -4.45 -10.34 -15.40
N ASP A 139 -5.68 -10.64 -14.97
CA ASP A 139 -6.35 -9.85 -13.94
C ASP A 139 -5.66 -10.06 -12.58
N GLY A 140 -4.81 -9.09 -12.19
CA GLY A 140 -4.03 -9.14 -10.96
C GLY A 140 -2.79 -10.04 -11.01
N ASP A 141 -2.39 -10.53 -12.19
CA ASP A 141 -1.18 -11.33 -12.36
C ASP A 141 -0.28 -10.84 -13.52
N GLY A 142 0.99 -11.23 -13.46
CA GLY A 142 1.99 -10.92 -14.46
C GLY A 142 3.18 -11.89 -14.40
N LYS A 143 4.07 -11.80 -15.37
CA LYS A 143 5.33 -12.58 -15.39
C LYS A 143 6.51 -11.74 -14.92
N ILE A 144 7.47 -12.41 -14.29
CA ILE A 144 8.78 -11.84 -13.92
C ILE A 144 9.90 -12.70 -14.49
N ASP A 145 11.10 -12.14 -14.58
CA ASP A 145 12.30 -12.87 -14.97
C ASP A 145 12.63 -13.98 -13.96
N VAL A 146 13.14 -15.11 -14.46
CA VAL A 146 13.48 -16.28 -13.64
C VAL A 146 14.59 -15.99 -12.63
N ARG A 147 15.56 -15.13 -12.98
CA ARG A 147 16.64 -14.76 -12.05
C ARG A 147 16.11 -13.87 -10.94
N LEU A 148 15.23 -12.92 -11.27
CA LEU A 148 14.56 -12.11 -10.25
C LEU A 148 13.73 -12.98 -9.31
N HIS A 149 13.03 -13.99 -9.85
CA HIS A 149 12.26 -14.95 -9.06
C HIS A 149 13.14 -15.73 -8.07
N GLU A 150 14.31 -16.21 -8.52
CA GLU A 150 15.31 -16.89 -7.68
C GLU A 150 15.92 -15.94 -6.63
N GLU A 151 16.28 -14.71 -7.00
CA GLU A 151 16.82 -13.69 -6.09
C GLU A 151 15.82 -13.29 -5.00
N LEU A 152 14.52 -13.34 -5.29
CA LEU A 152 13.47 -13.17 -4.29
C LEU A 152 13.45 -14.31 -3.27
N GLY A 153 14.09 -15.45 -3.54
CA GLY A 153 14.16 -16.63 -2.67
C GLY A 153 12.96 -17.56 -2.83
N ASN A 154 12.26 -17.46 -3.95
CA ASN A 154 11.09 -18.28 -4.23
C ASN A 154 11.49 -19.68 -4.68
N ALA A 155 10.60 -20.67 -4.46
CA ALA A 155 10.78 -22.01 -4.99
C ALA A 155 10.57 -22.01 -6.51
N ALA A 156 11.53 -22.57 -7.26
CA ALA A 156 11.51 -22.57 -8.72
C ALA A 156 10.14 -22.92 -9.32
N GLN A 157 9.73 -22.20 -10.38
CA GLN A 157 8.47 -22.40 -11.11
C GLN A 157 7.18 -22.27 -10.25
N THR A 158 7.26 -21.62 -9.09
CA THR A 158 6.11 -21.46 -8.19
C THR A 158 5.59 -20.01 -8.24
N PRO A 159 4.27 -19.79 -8.45
CA PRO A 159 3.67 -18.47 -8.34
C PRO A 159 3.73 -17.98 -6.89
N PHE A 160 3.80 -16.66 -6.71
CA PHE A 160 3.81 -16.04 -5.39
C PHE A 160 2.98 -14.77 -5.41
N GLN A 161 2.39 -14.42 -4.27
CA GLN A 161 1.68 -13.16 -4.09
C GLN A 161 2.66 -12.12 -3.54
N THR A 162 2.58 -10.90 -4.06
CA THR A 162 3.43 -9.79 -3.63
C THR A 162 2.64 -8.51 -3.46
N ARG A 163 3.27 -7.53 -2.79
CA ARG A 163 2.92 -6.11 -2.85
C ARG A 163 4.10 -5.42 -3.50
N PHE A 164 3.85 -4.72 -4.58
CA PHE A 164 4.87 -4.09 -5.40
C PHE A 164 4.64 -2.58 -5.47
N GLY A 165 5.72 -1.81 -5.44
CA GLY A 165 5.67 -0.37 -5.54
C GLY A 165 7.00 0.19 -6.04
N ILE A 166 6.96 1.34 -6.70
CA ILE A 166 8.13 2.00 -7.29
C ILE A 166 8.25 3.40 -6.68
N LYS A 167 9.43 3.74 -6.12
CA LYS A 167 9.67 5.03 -5.46
C LYS A 167 9.97 6.15 -6.44
N ASN A 168 10.79 5.86 -7.45
CA ASN A 168 11.16 6.77 -8.52
C ASN A 168 11.08 5.98 -9.82
N ALA A 169 10.06 6.23 -10.63
CA ALA A 169 10.01 5.72 -11.99
C ALA A 169 10.60 6.78 -12.92
N VAL A 170 11.58 6.37 -13.73
CA VAL A 170 11.99 7.14 -14.91
C VAL A 170 11.30 6.46 -16.07
N TRP A 171 10.43 7.21 -16.74
CA TRP A 171 9.73 6.76 -17.94
C TRP A 171 10.52 7.32 -19.13
N ASP A 172 11.14 6.44 -19.89
CA ASP A 172 11.79 6.79 -21.16
C ASP A 172 10.78 6.77 -22.31
#